data_AF-A0AAN0JUE5-F1
#
_entry.id   AF-A0AAN0JUE5-F1
#
_cell.length_a   1.000
_cell.length_b   1.000
_cell.length_c   1.000
_cell.angle_alpha   90.00
_cell.angle_beta   90.00
_cell.angle_gamma   90.00
#
_symmetry.space_group_name_H-M   'P 1'
#
loop_
_entity.id
_entity.type
_entity.pdbx_description
1 polymer ?
#
loop_
_entity_poly.entity_id
_entity_poly.type
_entity_poly.pdbx_seq_one_letter_code
_entity_poly.pdbx_strand_id
1 'polypeptide(L)'
;MLEIVLQPMEDLWFQLGHQLKVEASLLSDIQETNDAKEQMRSLLQYCSDKGVTMMQLEEALEALDQKSLIPALQEFSKEHFTESNKKLELELKETKVALDACKFKQQEQEAVEEMLKAELKLKDEGISKLVKEKSQLSQMINELKQDGIKKQQAFVEQLDKITSEFVKEKSQLLEMINELKDENQIVVKKHVAELILKEKTISEFAKEKSQLLEMINELKQIEMTKQQGFVEQTTLKDKSISQLVEEKSQLLEMISKLQDKNSTEIEKQQSRVEQIQETQLSYDEPLESRLESIKQSELEAISYAGLIYYEERGIENLVTFTAARSLINLPEFVKRRRPYAEMGQCVYFHIRYDYEYIELIFDAPQDEPFTGWTIKPHMKPCRLYRQDIDNFDEFEYPLPPSCLISVYASTSPDTVPTLHYSIQLEGVVDPVALCINRALKPLAFSSTIASSMASSSAVTGTHNVKDVKKKLKKVLIDHQSSLRTLFQDNPAKLADELFQADIITYEVYQDATFDSMMGSFYSSMSVLNTKYELEEHCSIFLKALFNAQKLLEYKSKLGLDDDHNATPRMIQHDWIKAVGNELNLNH
;
A
#
# COMPACT_ATOMS: atom_id res chain seq x y z
N MET A 1 -75.41 -98.90 13.45
CA MET A 1 -75.93 -100.07 14.20
C MET A 1 -77.31 -99.90 14.84
N LEU A 2 -77.96 -98.72 14.82
CA LEU A 2 -79.42 -98.60 15.07
C LEU A 2 -80.28 -99.01 13.86
N GLU A 3 -79.66 -99.18 12.68
CA GLU A 3 -80.32 -99.50 11.41
C GLU A 3 -80.84 -100.94 11.27
N ILE A 4 -80.36 -101.88 12.10
CA ILE A 4 -80.71 -103.31 12.01
C ILE A 4 -81.70 -103.72 13.10
N VAL A 5 -81.80 -102.94 14.18
CA VAL A 5 -82.51 -103.33 15.41
C VAL A 5 -83.95 -102.80 15.46
N LEU A 6 -84.29 -101.78 14.65
CA LEU A 6 -85.62 -101.13 14.65
C LEU A 6 -86.54 -101.54 13.49
N GLN A 7 -86.20 -102.57 12.72
CA GLN A 7 -86.98 -103.02 11.56
C GLN A 7 -88.39 -103.64 11.80
N PRO A 8 -88.82 -104.12 12.99
CA PRO A 8 -90.09 -104.85 13.04
C PRO A 8 -91.37 -104.06 13.36
N MET A 9 -91.35 -102.75 13.67
CA MET A 9 -92.57 -102.08 14.17
C MET A 9 -92.76 -100.66 13.63
N GLU A 10 -93.67 -100.51 12.67
CA GLU A 10 -94.05 -99.24 12.03
C GLU A 10 -94.60 -98.18 13.03
N ASP A 11 -95.00 -98.57 14.25
CA ASP A 11 -95.63 -97.67 15.23
C ASP A 11 -94.81 -97.43 16.52
N LEU A 12 -93.60 -97.99 16.64
CA LEU A 12 -92.85 -97.97 17.91
C LEU A 12 -92.36 -96.56 18.31
N TRP A 13 -91.95 -95.74 17.34
CA TRP A 13 -91.50 -94.36 17.63
C TRP A 13 -92.65 -93.50 18.19
N PHE A 14 -93.88 -93.70 17.70
CA PHE A 14 -95.06 -92.97 18.17
C PHE A 14 -95.44 -93.38 19.59
N GLN A 15 -95.40 -94.69 19.87
CA GLN A 15 -95.63 -95.23 21.22
C GLN A 15 -94.55 -94.78 22.22
N LEU A 16 -93.29 -94.78 21.78
CA LEU A 16 -92.16 -94.32 22.59
C LEU A 16 -92.27 -92.82 22.89
N GLY A 17 -92.65 -92.00 21.89
CA GLY A 17 -92.89 -90.57 22.07
C GLY A 17 -94.02 -90.29 23.06
N HIS A 18 -95.09 -91.07 23.03
CA HIS A 18 -96.19 -90.95 23.99
C HIS A 18 -95.77 -91.37 25.42
N GLN A 19 -94.95 -92.42 25.57
CA GLN A 19 -94.43 -92.83 26.88
C GLN A 19 -93.46 -91.81 27.47
N LEU A 20 -92.67 -91.16 26.62
CA LEU A 20 -91.76 -90.07 27.00
C LEU A 20 -92.48 -88.73 27.20
N LYS A 21 -93.81 -88.70 27.10
CA LYS A 21 -94.65 -87.50 27.26
C LYS A 21 -94.27 -86.36 26.32
N VAL A 22 -93.84 -86.69 25.09
CA VAL A 22 -93.61 -85.69 24.04
C VAL A 22 -94.94 -85.05 23.65
N GLU A 23 -94.94 -83.73 23.46
CA GLU A 23 -96.16 -82.98 23.11
C GLU A 23 -96.79 -83.50 21.81
N ALA A 24 -98.11 -83.66 21.79
CA ALA A 24 -98.84 -84.27 20.67
C ALA A 24 -98.69 -83.48 19.35
N SER A 25 -98.47 -82.17 19.40
CA SER A 25 -98.17 -81.34 18.23
C SER A 25 -96.85 -81.75 17.57
N LEU A 26 -95.84 -82.04 18.39
CA LEU A 26 -94.50 -82.38 17.92
C LEU A 26 -94.43 -83.81 17.39
N LEU A 27 -95.20 -84.74 17.98
CA LEU A 27 -95.39 -86.08 17.43
C LEU A 27 -96.10 -86.04 16.07
N SER A 28 -97.00 -85.08 15.86
CA SER A 28 -97.66 -84.87 14.55
C SER A 28 -96.68 -84.31 13.52
N ASP A 29 -95.82 -83.36 13.90
CA ASP A 29 -94.79 -82.81 13.00
C ASP A 29 -93.77 -83.88 12.57
N ILE A 30 -93.41 -84.79 13.50
CA ILE A 30 -92.56 -85.93 13.18
C ILE A 30 -93.31 -86.93 12.27
N GLN A 31 -94.62 -87.13 12.48
CA GLN A 31 -95.44 -88.05 11.67
C GLN A 31 -95.47 -87.68 10.18
N GLU A 32 -95.35 -86.39 9.82
CA GLU A 32 -95.32 -85.95 8.41
C GLU A 32 -94.12 -86.49 7.63
N THR A 33 -93.08 -86.99 8.31
CA THR A 33 -91.96 -87.67 7.66
C THR A 33 -92.36 -89.12 7.34
N ASN A 34 -92.59 -89.45 6.06
CA ASN A 34 -93.09 -90.77 5.61
C ASN A 34 -92.12 -91.97 5.84
N ASP A 35 -91.06 -91.81 6.63
CA ASP A 35 -90.08 -92.85 6.94
C ASP A 35 -89.96 -93.05 8.45
N ALA A 36 -90.42 -94.20 8.95
CA ALA A 36 -90.37 -94.59 10.36
C ALA A 36 -88.96 -94.50 10.98
N LYS A 37 -87.93 -94.64 10.14
CA LYS A 37 -86.54 -94.51 10.55
C LYS A 37 -86.15 -93.08 10.90
N GLU A 38 -86.55 -92.12 10.06
CA GLU A 38 -86.26 -90.70 10.28
C GLU A 38 -87.15 -90.11 11.37
N GLN A 39 -88.36 -90.66 11.52
CA GLN A 39 -89.26 -90.37 12.64
C GLN A 39 -88.61 -90.71 13.99
N MET A 40 -88.03 -91.92 14.12
CA MET A 40 -87.33 -92.32 15.33
C MET A 40 -86.07 -91.48 15.60
N ARG A 41 -85.29 -91.13 14.56
CA ARG A 41 -84.09 -90.27 14.72
C ARG A 41 -84.44 -88.88 15.21
N SER A 42 -85.46 -88.27 14.62
CA SER A 42 -85.93 -86.93 14.99
C SER A 42 -86.46 -86.91 16.43
N LEU A 43 -87.19 -87.96 16.84
CA LEU A 43 -87.64 -88.14 18.21
C LEU A 43 -86.47 -88.26 19.19
N LEU A 44 -85.46 -89.08 18.89
CA LEU A 44 -84.29 -89.27 19.76
C LEU A 44 -83.43 -88.00 19.85
N GLN A 45 -83.27 -87.25 18.77
CA GLN A 45 -82.58 -85.96 18.77
C GLN A 45 -83.32 -84.93 19.64
N TYR A 46 -84.65 -84.84 19.50
CA TYR A 46 -85.46 -83.99 20.36
C TYR A 46 -85.34 -84.37 21.84
N CYS A 47 -85.37 -85.68 22.13
CA CYS A 47 -85.18 -86.20 23.48
C CYS A 47 -83.80 -85.80 24.04
N SER A 48 -82.75 -85.87 23.22
CA SER A 48 -81.40 -85.40 23.58
C SER A 48 -81.38 -83.90 23.88
N ASP A 49 -81.98 -83.07 23.03
CA ASP A 49 -81.98 -81.60 23.20
C ASP A 49 -82.82 -81.15 24.41
N LYS A 50 -83.86 -81.90 24.76
CA LYS A 50 -84.70 -81.68 25.96
C LYS A 50 -84.12 -82.28 27.24
N GLY A 51 -82.96 -82.93 27.16
CA GLY A 51 -82.30 -83.53 28.32
C GLY A 51 -82.97 -84.78 28.86
N VAL A 52 -83.72 -85.52 28.02
CA VAL A 52 -84.23 -86.85 28.36
C VAL A 52 -83.03 -87.77 28.58
N THR A 53 -82.93 -88.35 29.77
CA THR A 53 -81.81 -89.19 30.15
C THR A 53 -81.93 -90.57 29.52
N MET A 54 -80.78 -91.23 29.32
CA MET A 54 -80.73 -92.62 28.83
C MET A 54 -81.58 -93.56 29.69
N MET A 55 -81.60 -93.33 31.00
CA MET A 55 -82.39 -94.10 31.97
C MET A 55 -83.90 -93.97 31.72
N GLN A 56 -84.38 -92.77 31.35
CA GLN A 56 -85.79 -92.54 31.01
C GLN A 56 -86.18 -93.17 29.68
N LEU A 57 -85.26 -93.20 28.71
CA LEU A 57 -85.45 -93.88 27.43
C LEU A 57 -85.51 -95.41 27.61
N GLU A 58 -84.63 -95.94 28.46
CA GLU A 58 -84.62 -97.37 28.84
C GLU A 58 -85.92 -97.76 29.56
N GLU A 59 -86.36 -96.97 30.55
CA GLU A 59 -87.61 -97.19 31.29
C GLU A 59 -88.84 -97.14 30.36
N ALA A 60 -88.86 -96.23 29.39
CA ALA A 60 -89.94 -96.15 28.40
C ALA A 60 -89.96 -97.36 27.45
N LEU A 61 -88.79 -97.88 27.06
CA LEU A 61 -88.69 -99.11 26.26
C LEU A 61 -89.04 -100.36 27.07
N GLU A 62 -88.72 -100.39 28.36
CA GLU A 62 -89.17 -101.45 29.26
C GLU A 62 -90.69 -101.46 29.43
N ALA A 63 -91.32 -100.28 29.56
CA ALA A 63 -92.77 -100.13 29.66
C ALA A 63 -93.53 -100.57 28.39
N LEU A 64 -92.84 -100.60 27.24
CA LEU A 64 -93.37 -101.07 25.95
C LEU A 64 -93.02 -102.53 25.64
N ASP A 65 -92.46 -103.26 26.62
CA ASP A 65 -91.98 -104.65 26.48
C ASP A 65 -90.92 -104.83 25.38
N GLN A 66 -90.14 -103.78 25.09
CA GLN A 66 -89.07 -103.74 24.07
C GLN A 66 -87.67 -103.83 24.69
N LYS A 67 -87.49 -104.66 25.73
CA LYS A 67 -86.23 -104.77 26.48
C LYS A 67 -85.03 -105.23 25.64
N SER A 68 -85.28 -105.92 24.52
CA SER A 68 -84.25 -106.41 23.60
C SER A 68 -83.47 -105.29 22.89
N LEU A 69 -84.01 -104.07 22.84
CA LEU A 69 -83.42 -102.94 22.11
C LEU A 69 -82.47 -102.09 22.98
N ILE A 70 -82.53 -102.24 24.31
CA ILE A 70 -81.74 -101.46 25.28
C ILE A 70 -80.22 -101.60 25.04
N PRO A 71 -79.65 -102.81 24.82
CA PRO A 71 -78.20 -102.96 24.62
C PRO A 71 -77.69 -102.21 23.38
N ALA A 72 -78.46 -102.22 22.29
CA ALA A 72 -78.11 -101.54 21.05
C ALA A 72 -78.11 -100.02 21.20
N LEU A 73 -79.03 -99.47 22.00
CA LEU A 73 -79.04 -98.05 22.36
C LEU A 73 -77.85 -97.68 23.25
N GLN A 74 -77.52 -98.49 24.25
CA GLN A 74 -76.37 -98.26 25.13
C GLN A 74 -75.03 -98.26 24.39
N GLU A 75 -74.88 -99.12 23.38
CA GLU A 75 -73.70 -99.15 22.52
C GLU A 75 -73.60 -97.89 21.65
N PHE A 76 -74.71 -97.46 21.04
CA PHE A 76 -74.76 -96.24 20.22
C PHE A 76 -74.41 -94.96 21.02
N SER A 77 -74.91 -94.86 22.26
CA SER A 77 -74.57 -93.73 23.14
C SER A 77 -73.06 -93.66 23.42
N LYS A 78 -72.42 -94.80 23.68
CA LYS A 78 -70.96 -94.85 23.95
C LYS A 78 -70.14 -94.38 22.75
N GLU A 79 -70.50 -94.82 21.53
CA GLU A 79 -69.77 -94.43 20.31
C GLU A 79 -69.84 -92.92 20.07
N HIS A 80 -71.04 -92.33 20.13
CA HIS A 80 -71.23 -90.88 19.90
C HIS A 80 -70.53 -90.01 20.96
N PHE A 81 -70.56 -90.41 22.24
CA PHE A 81 -69.86 -89.69 23.31
C PHE A 81 -68.33 -89.73 23.15
N THR A 82 -67.76 -90.82 22.63
CA THR A 82 -66.30 -90.91 22.46
C THR A 82 -65.77 -90.05 21.32
N GLU A 83 -66.52 -89.90 20.23
CA GLU A 83 -66.08 -89.12 19.08
C GLU A 83 -66.25 -87.61 19.30
N SER A 84 -67.35 -87.18 19.91
CA SER A 84 -67.52 -85.77 20.33
C SER A 84 -66.47 -85.34 21.36
N ASN A 85 -66.12 -86.19 22.33
CA ASN A 85 -65.09 -85.85 23.32
C ASN A 85 -63.69 -85.71 22.70
N LYS A 86 -63.31 -86.58 21.75
CA LYS A 86 -62.02 -86.46 21.05
C LYS A 86 -61.92 -85.17 20.23
N LYS A 87 -63.02 -84.76 19.58
CA LYS A 87 -63.07 -83.51 18.83
C LYS A 87 -62.93 -82.28 19.74
N LEU A 88 -63.66 -82.26 20.86
CA LEU A 88 -63.56 -81.18 21.86
C LEU A 88 -62.16 -81.10 22.48
N GLU A 89 -61.51 -82.24 22.73
CA GLU A 89 -60.15 -82.28 23.30
C GLU A 89 -59.10 -81.74 22.31
N LEU A 90 -59.28 -82.00 21.00
CA LEU A 90 -58.45 -81.44 19.95
C LEU A 90 -58.63 -79.91 19.83
N GLU A 91 -59.88 -79.42 19.79
CA GLU A 91 -60.18 -77.99 19.74
C GLU A 91 -59.67 -77.25 21.00
N LEU A 92 -59.76 -77.89 22.17
CA LEU A 92 -59.18 -77.35 23.42
C LEU A 92 -57.65 -77.24 23.34
N LYS A 93 -56.99 -78.21 22.72
CA LYS A 93 -55.53 -78.21 22.56
C LYS A 93 -55.09 -77.13 21.57
N GLU A 94 -55.79 -76.97 20.45
CA GLU A 94 -55.51 -75.93 19.46
C GLU A 94 -55.75 -74.53 20.02
N THR A 95 -56.86 -74.32 20.74
CA THR A 95 -57.15 -73.03 21.39
C THR A 95 -56.14 -72.70 22.48
N LYS A 96 -55.63 -73.70 23.22
CA LYS A 96 -54.56 -73.50 24.20
C LYS A 96 -53.24 -73.06 23.54
N VAL A 97 -52.86 -73.70 22.42
CA VAL A 97 -51.68 -73.29 21.65
C VAL A 97 -51.83 -71.88 21.10
N ALA A 98 -53.01 -71.54 20.56
CA ALA A 98 -53.29 -70.18 20.08
C ALA A 98 -53.24 -69.14 21.21
N LEU A 99 -53.77 -69.49 22.40
CA LEU A 99 -53.72 -68.63 23.58
C LEU A 99 -52.28 -68.38 24.04
N ASP A 100 -51.45 -69.41 24.09
CA ASP A 100 -50.05 -69.28 24.50
C ASP A 100 -49.24 -68.45 23.47
N ALA A 101 -49.53 -68.60 22.17
CA ALA A 101 -48.95 -67.76 21.12
C ALA A 101 -49.39 -66.28 21.23
N CYS A 102 -50.66 -66.02 21.58
CA CYS A 102 -51.14 -64.66 21.84
C CYS A 102 -50.48 -64.03 23.06
N LYS A 103 -50.29 -64.78 24.15
CA LYS A 103 -49.57 -64.29 25.35
C LYS A 103 -48.12 -63.93 25.04
N PHE A 104 -47.44 -64.76 24.24
CA PHE A 104 -46.07 -64.48 23.83
C PHE A 104 -45.97 -63.18 23.00
N LYS A 105 -46.86 -63.00 22.02
CA LYS A 105 -46.93 -61.76 21.24
C LYS A 105 -47.25 -60.54 22.08
N GLN A 106 -48.11 -60.68 23.08
CA GLN A 106 -48.42 -59.59 24.02
C GLN A 106 -47.18 -59.20 24.84
N GLN A 107 -46.41 -60.17 25.35
CA GLN A 107 -45.16 -59.89 26.07
C GLN A 107 -44.12 -59.21 25.19
N GLU A 108 -44.01 -59.62 23.92
CA GLU A 108 -43.12 -58.97 22.94
C GLU A 108 -43.55 -57.51 22.68
N GLN A 109 -44.86 -57.26 22.54
CA GLN A 109 -45.39 -55.91 22.38
C GLN A 109 -45.12 -55.02 23.61
N GLU A 110 -45.33 -55.55 24.81
CA GLU A 110 -45.02 -54.84 26.08
C GLU A 110 -43.52 -54.50 26.17
N ALA A 111 -42.64 -55.42 25.79
CA ALA A 111 -41.19 -55.18 25.76
C ALA A 111 -40.79 -54.08 24.75
N VAL A 112 -41.41 -54.07 23.57
CA VAL A 112 -41.19 -53.02 22.56
C VAL A 112 -41.70 -51.66 23.04
N GLU A 113 -42.86 -51.62 23.70
CA GLU A 113 -43.41 -50.37 24.25
C GLU A 113 -42.51 -49.78 25.34
N GLU A 114 -41.99 -50.61 26.25
CA GLU A 114 -41.05 -50.16 27.28
C GLU A 114 -39.72 -49.67 26.67
N MET A 115 -39.22 -50.33 25.61
CA MET A 115 -38.04 -49.88 24.88
C MET A 115 -38.26 -48.49 24.25
N LEU A 116 -39.41 -48.28 23.61
CA LEU A 116 -39.80 -47.00 23.01
C LEU A 116 -39.93 -45.89 24.06
N LYS A 117 -40.52 -46.18 25.24
CA LYS A 117 -40.60 -45.22 26.35
C LYS A 117 -39.20 -44.81 26.85
N ALA A 118 -38.29 -45.77 26.99
CA ALA A 118 -36.92 -45.49 27.39
C ALA A 118 -36.18 -44.62 26.36
N GLU A 119 -36.35 -44.90 25.06
CA GLU A 119 -35.76 -44.10 23.99
C GLU A 119 -36.32 -42.68 23.94
N LEU A 120 -37.64 -42.51 24.10
CA LEU A 120 -38.27 -41.19 24.18
C LEU A 120 -37.73 -40.38 25.36
N LYS A 121 -37.59 -40.99 26.53
CA LYS A 121 -37.03 -40.32 27.71
C LYS A 121 -35.60 -39.85 27.49
N LEU A 122 -34.76 -40.69 26.89
CA LEU A 122 -33.38 -40.31 26.52
C LEU A 122 -33.35 -39.15 25.52
N LYS A 123 -34.26 -39.15 24.53
CA LYS A 123 -34.38 -38.05 23.56
C LYS A 123 -34.83 -36.75 24.23
N ASP A 124 -35.80 -36.80 25.14
CA ASP A 124 -36.28 -35.63 25.89
C ASP A 124 -35.19 -35.03 26.78
N GLU A 125 -34.40 -35.88 27.45
CA GLU A 125 -33.22 -35.44 28.22
C GLU A 125 -32.18 -34.76 27.32
N GLY A 126 -31.93 -35.34 26.13
CA GLY A 126 -31.06 -34.75 25.11
C GLY A 126 -31.55 -33.39 24.61
N ILE A 127 -32.84 -33.27 24.31
CA ILE A 127 -33.47 -31.99 23.90
C ILE A 127 -33.37 -30.96 25.02
N SER A 128 -33.64 -31.34 26.27
CA SER A 128 -33.55 -30.45 27.44
C SER A 128 -32.12 -29.89 27.61
N LYS A 129 -31.10 -30.73 27.41
CA LYS A 129 -29.70 -30.30 27.44
C LYS A 129 -29.39 -29.30 26.31
N LEU A 130 -29.80 -29.61 25.08
CA LEU A 130 -29.59 -28.73 23.93
C LEU A 130 -30.30 -27.38 24.08
N VAL A 131 -31.50 -27.35 24.67
CA VAL A 131 -32.23 -26.11 24.97
C VAL A 131 -31.47 -25.24 25.97
N LYS A 132 -30.88 -25.82 27.01
CA LYS A 132 -30.04 -25.10 27.97
C LYS A 132 -28.79 -24.53 27.32
N GLU A 133 -28.08 -25.33 26.51
CA GLU A 133 -26.89 -24.88 25.77
C GLU A 133 -27.23 -23.73 24.80
N LYS A 134 -28.35 -23.85 24.07
CA LYS A 134 -28.85 -22.78 23.19
C LYS A 134 -29.14 -21.49 23.96
N SER A 135 -29.74 -21.59 25.14
CA SER A 135 -30.02 -20.43 26.00
C SER A 135 -28.73 -19.74 26.46
N GLN A 136 -27.72 -20.51 26.89
CA GLN A 136 -26.42 -19.98 27.31
C GLN A 136 -25.67 -19.31 26.14
N LEU A 137 -25.67 -19.95 24.95
CA LEU A 137 -25.08 -19.36 23.75
C LEU A 137 -25.76 -18.04 23.37
N SER A 138 -27.09 -17.98 23.46
CA SER A 138 -27.83 -16.75 23.19
C SER A 138 -27.46 -15.62 24.15
N GLN A 139 -27.20 -15.94 25.42
CA GLN A 139 -26.73 -14.95 26.40
C GLN A 139 -25.32 -14.45 26.04
N MET A 140 -24.37 -15.35 25.78
CA MET A 140 -23.00 -14.98 25.39
C MET A 140 -22.96 -14.12 24.13
N ILE A 141 -23.81 -14.43 23.13
CA ILE A 141 -23.92 -13.61 21.92
C ILE A 141 -24.37 -12.18 22.24
N ASN A 142 -25.33 -12.02 23.16
CA ASN A 142 -25.80 -10.69 23.55
C ASN A 142 -24.73 -9.91 24.33
N GLU A 143 -23.99 -10.56 25.21
CA GLU A 143 -22.87 -9.95 25.94
C GLU A 143 -21.76 -9.49 24.98
N LEU A 144 -21.38 -10.34 24.02
CA LEU A 144 -20.39 -9.99 22.99
C LEU A 144 -20.86 -8.82 22.11
N LYS A 145 -22.15 -8.77 21.74
CA LYS A 145 -22.71 -7.64 20.99
C LYS A 145 -22.63 -6.35 21.79
N GLN A 146 -22.99 -6.39 23.08
CA GLN A 146 -22.94 -5.20 23.95
C GLN A 146 -21.51 -4.72 24.19
N ASP A 147 -20.55 -5.62 24.40
CA ASP A 147 -19.13 -5.27 24.54
C ASP A 147 -18.58 -4.65 23.23
N GLY A 148 -18.94 -5.21 22.08
CA GLY A 148 -18.61 -4.65 20.77
C GLY A 148 -19.14 -3.22 20.58
N ILE A 149 -20.41 -2.98 20.94
CA ILE A 149 -21.02 -1.65 20.87
C ILE A 149 -20.30 -0.66 21.79
N LYS A 150 -20.00 -1.04 23.04
CA LYS A 150 -19.28 -0.18 23.99
C LYS A 150 -17.89 0.20 23.49
N LYS A 151 -17.15 -0.76 22.92
CA LYS A 151 -15.83 -0.50 22.34
C LYS A 151 -15.91 0.45 21.14
N GLN A 152 -16.91 0.28 20.28
CA GLN A 152 -17.15 1.19 19.16
C GLN A 152 -17.50 2.59 19.64
N GLN A 153 -18.36 2.73 20.65
CA GLN A 153 -18.72 4.04 21.23
C GLN A 153 -17.49 4.75 21.83
N ALA A 154 -16.68 4.04 22.63
CA ALA A 154 -15.46 4.61 23.20
C ALA A 154 -14.47 5.07 22.12
N PHE A 155 -14.37 4.35 21.00
CA PHE A 155 -13.54 4.75 19.87
C PHE A 155 -14.07 6.01 19.17
N VAL A 156 -15.40 6.12 18.98
CA VAL A 156 -16.03 7.32 18.41
C VAL A 156 -15.80 8.53 19.30
N GLU A 157 -15.96 8.41 20.62
CA GLU A 157 -15.69 9.50 21.56
C GLU A 157 -14.23 9.98 21.51
N GLN A 158 -13.27 9.06 21.34
CA GLN A 158 -11.86 9.42 21.15
C GLN A 158 -11.63 10.18 19.85
N LEU A 159 -12.26 9.75 18.75
CA LEU A 159 -12.16 10.44 17.46
C LEU A 159 -12.79 11.84 17.51
N ASP A 160 -13.93 12.01 18.19
CA ASP A 160 -14.56 13.32 18.36
C ASP A 160 -13.66 14.27 19.15
N LYS A 161 -12.99 13.76 20.20
CA LYS A 161 -12.02 14.54 20.97
C LYS A 161 -10.84 15.00 20.10
N ILE A 162 -10.21 14.09 19.37
CA ILE A 162 -9.08 14.40 18.47
C ILE A 162 -9.52 15.42 17.41
N THR A 163 -10.71 15.24 16.83
CA THR A 163 -11.26 16.15 15.83
C THR A 163 -11.46 17.55 16.40
N SER A 164 -11.98 17.66 17.62
CA SER A 164 -12.18 18.95 18.29
C SER A 164 -10.86 19.68 18.58
N GLU A 165 -9.82 18.94 18.99
CA GLU A 165 -8.48 19.48 19.24
C GLU A 165 -7.85 19.99 17.93
N PHE A 166 -7.92 19.18 16.86
CA PHE A 166 -7.42 19.58 15.54
C PHE A 166 -8.12 20.82 14.97
N VAL A 167 -9.45 20.91 15.12
CA VAL A 167 -10.21 22.09 14.68
C VAL A 167 -9.77 23.34 15.46
N LYS A 168 -9.52 23.20 16.76
CA LYS A 168 -9.02 24.29 17.60
C LYS A 168 -7.63 24.76 17.16
N GLU A 169 -6.68 23.84 16.99
CA GLU A 169 -5.32 24.17 16.52
C GLU A 169 -5.34 24.85 15.15
N LYS A 170 -6.13 24.31 14.21
CA LYS A 170 -6.30 24.91 12.88
C LYS A 170 -6.82 26.35 12.96
N SER A 171 -7.78 26.63 13.87
CA SER A 171 -8.30 27.98 14.05
C SER A 171 -7.24 28.95 14.58
N GLN A 172 -6.41 28.52 15.53
CA GLN A 172 -5.30 29.32 16.09
C GLN A 172 -4.23 29.61 15.05
N LEU A 173 -3.85 28.60 14.25
CA LEU A 173 -2.89 28.79 13.16
C LEU A 173 -3.39 29.76 12.09
N LEU A 174 -4.68 29.71 11.75
CA LEU A 174 -5.29 30.66 10.81
C LEU A 174 -5.24 32.10 11.33
N GLU A 175 -5.45 32.30 12.63
CA GLU A 175 -5.35 33.62 13.26
C GLU A 175 -3.91 34.15 13.18
N MET A 176 -2.92 33.36 13.58
CA MET A 176 -1.49 33.72 13.47
C MET A 176 -1.05 34.04 12.03
N ILE A 177 -1.53 33.30 11.03
CA ILE A 177 -1.21 33.55 9.63
C ILE A 177 -1.74 34.92 9.19
N ASN A 178 -2.94 35.30 9.63
CA ASN A 178 -3.51 36.60 9.30
C ASN A 178 -2.74 37.74 9.97
N GLU A 179 -2.36 37.59 11.24
CA GLU A 179 -1.53 38.57 11.95
C GLU A 179 -0.18 38.79 11.25
N LEU A 180 0.53 37.71 10.91
CA LEU A 180 1.81 37.79 10.18
C LEU A 180 1.65 38.44 8.80
N LYS A 181 0.53 38.21 8.13
CA LYS A 181 0.24 38.83 6.83
C LYS A 181 0.07 40.34 6.96
N ASP A 182 -0.65 40.79 7.99
CA ASP A 182 -0.87 42.21 8.27
C ASP A 182 0.44 42.89 8.67
N GLU A 183 1.25 42.27 9.54
CA GLU A 183 2.58 42.76 9.91
C GLU A 183 3.50 42.90 8.69
N ASN A 184 3.56 41.88 7.84
CA ASN A 184 4.39 41.90 6.64
C ASN A 184 3.92 43.00 5.67
N GLN A 185 2.61 43.22 5.54
CA GLN A 185 2.09 44.32 4.72
C GLN A 185 2.52 45.70 5.26
N ILE A 186 2.55 45.88 6.59
CA ILE A 186 3.02 47.12 7.23
C ILE A 186 4.52 47.32 6.96
N VAL A 187 5.35 46.28 7.12
CA VAL A 187 6.79 46.34 6.88
C VAL A 187 7.09 46.70 5.42
N VAL A 188 6.42 46.04 4.47
CA VAL A 188 6.57 46.33 3.04
C VAL A 188 6.19 47.78 2.73
N LYS A 189 5.05 48.28 3.24
CA LYS A 189 4.64 49.68 3.05
C LYS A 189 5.69 50.66 3.59
N LYS A 190 6.27 50.38 4.76
CA LYS A 190 7.33 51.20 5.35
C LYS A 190 8.60 51.22 4.48
N HIS A 191 9.05 50.04 4.03
CA HIS A 191 10.25 49.93 3.18
C HIS A 191 10.07 50.66 1.84
N VAL A 192 8.90 50.53 1.22
CA VAL A 192 8.57 51.25 -0.01
C VAL A 192 8.61 52.76 0.20
N ALA A 193 8.06 53.27 1.31
CA ALA A 193 8.13 54.70 1.63
C ALA A 193 9.56 55.20 1.83
N GLU A 194 10.43 54.41 2.48
CA GLU A 194 11.85 54.73 2.63
C GLU A 194 12.60 54.74 1.29
N LEU A 195 12.31 53.80 0.40
CA LEU A 195 12.91 53.76 -0.95
C LEU A 195 12.49 54.97 -1.79
N ILE A 196 11.22 55.36 -1.76
CA ILE A 196 10.72 56.56 -2.44
C ILE A 196 11.44 57.82 -1.94
N LEU A 197 11.66 57.91 -0.62
CA LEU A 197 12.39 59.04 -0.04
C LEU A 197 13.85 59.09 -0.52
N LYS A 198 14.54 57.93 -0.51
CA LYS A 198 15.92 57.81 -1.00
C LYS A 198 16.03 58.17 -2.49
N GLU A 199 15.10 57.70 -3.32
CA GLU A 199 15.04 58.01 -4.74
C GLU A 199 14.90 59.53 -4.97
N LYS A 200 14.04 60.20 -4.20
CA LYS A 200 13.89 61.65 -4.26
C LYS A 200 15.20 62.37 -3.94
N THR A 201 15.90 61.97 -2.88
CA THR A 201 17.21 62.55 -2.51
C THR A 201 18.27 62.33 -3.59
N ILE A 202 18.32 61.13 -4.19
CA ILE A 202 19.24 60.83 -5.29
C ILE A 202 18.93 61.71 -6.50
N SER A 203 17.65 61.94 -6.82
CA SER A 203 17.22 62.82 -7.91
C SER A 203 17.64 64.27 -7.68
N GLU A 204 17.54 64.77 -6.44
CA GLU A 204 18.03 66.11 -6.07
C GLU A 204 19.55 66.20 -6.22
N PHE A 205 20.30 65.23 -5.71
CA PHE A 205 21.76 65.20 -5.86
C PHE A 205 22.20 65.11 -7.33
N ALA A 206 21.47 64.36 -8.17
CA ALA A 206 21.74 64.28 -9.60
C ALA A 206 21.55 65.64 -10.31
N LYS A 207 20.55 66.42 -9.91
CA LYS A 207 20.34 67.78 -10.42
C LYS A 207 21.49 68.71 -10.02
N GLU A 208 21.90 68.69 -8.75
CA GLU A 208 23.04 69.47 -8.26
C GLU A 208 24.34 69.12 -8.99
N LYS A 209 24.60 67.82 -9.17
CA LYS A 209 25.75 67.33 -9.94
C LYS A 209 25.73 67.85 -11.39
N SER A 210 24.56 67.86 -12.03
CA SER A 210 24.41 68.39 -13.39
C SER A 210 24.74 69.88 -13.46
N GLN A 211 24.25 70.67 -12.49
CA GLN A 211 24.54 72.11 -12.41
C GLN A 211 26.05 72.37 -12.19
N LEU A 212 26.69 71.59 -11.31
CA LEU A 212 28.14 71.68 -11.08
C LEU A 212 28.94 71.35 -12.34
N LEU A 213 28.54 70.33 -13.11
CA LEU A 213 29.19 69.97 -14.37
C LEU A 213 29.11 71.12 -15.40
N GLU A 214 27.98 71.81 -15.46
CA GLU A 214 27.79 72.96 -16.35
C GLU A 214 28.72 74.11 -15.96
N MET A 215 28.77 74.47 -14.66
CA MET A 215 29.70 75.49 -14.15
C MET A 215 31.17 75.13 -14.41
N ILE A 216 31.56 73.87 -14.24
CA ILE A 216 32.93 73.42 -14.55
C ILE A 216 33.26 73.60 -16.03
N ASN A 217 32.30 73.31 -16.91
CA ASN A 217 32.49 73.48 -18.35
C ASN A 217 32.66 74.97 -18.71
N GLU A 218 31.83 75.85 -18.14
CA GLU A 218 31.98 77.30 -18.31
C GLU A 218 33.35 77.81 -17.84
N LEU A 219 33.81 77.39 -16.65
CA LEU A 219 35.14 77.75 -16.15
C LEU A 219 36.26 77.27 -17.08
N LYS A 220 36.13 76.07 -17.65
CA LYS A 220 37.10 75.53 -18.60
C LYS A 220 37.17 76.36 -19.88
N GLN A 221 36.05 76.88 -20.38
CA GLN A 221 36.02 77.78 -21.53
C GLN A 221 36.70 79.13 -21.22
N ILE A 222 36.48 79.67 -20.01
CA ILE A 222 37.15 80.90 -19.54
C ILE A 222 38.67 80.69 -19.44
N GLU A 223 39.11 79.54 -18.95
CA GLU A 223 40.54 79.18 -18.85
C GLU A 223 41.19 79.14 -20.25
N MET A 224 40.57 78.47 -21.22
CA MET A 224 41.09 78.37 -22.59
C MET A 224 41.21 79.75 -23.26
N THR A 225 40.21 80.61 -23.09
CA THR A 225 40.24 81.97 -23.67
C THR A 225 41.32 82.85 -23.02
N LYS A 226 41.57 82.73 -21.71
CA LYS A 226 42.69 83.41 -21.04
C LYS A 226 44.04 82.92 -21.56
N GLN A 227 44.22 81.62 -21.71
CA GLN A 227 45.47 81.04 -22.23
C GLN A 227 45.73 81.50 -23.66
N GLN A 228 44.69 81.56 -24.50
CA GLN A 228 44.80 82.05 -25.87
C GLN A 228 45.21 83.54 -25.93
N GLY A 229 44.64 84.39 -25.07
CA GLY A 229 45.04 85.79 -24.97
C GLY A 229 46.49 85.98 -24.49
N PHE A 230 47.00 85.10 -23.63
CA PHE A 230 48.41 85.14 -23.20
C PHE A 230 49.36 84.77 -24.33
N VAL A 231 49.02 83.75 -25.13
CA VAL A 231 49.77 83.31 -26.31
C VAL A 231 49.84 84.41 -27.38
N GLU A 232 48.72 85.09 -27.65
CA GLU A 232 48.68 86.24 -28.57
C GLU A 232 49.56 87.40 -28.08
N GLN A 233 49.60 87.65 -26.77
CA GLN A 233 50.43 88.70 -26.21
C GLN A 233 51.94 88.37 -26.24
N THR A 234 52.31 87.10 -26.02
CA THR A 234 53.71 86.64 -26.18
C THR A 234 54.16 86.69 -27.62
N THR A 235 53.34 86.23 -28.57
CA THR A 235 53.69 86.28 -30.00
C THR A 235 53.87 87.71 -30.51
N LEU A 236 53.07 88.67 -30.01
CA LEU A 236 53.27 90.10 -30.29
C LEU A 236 54.62 90.62 -29.76
N LYS A 237 54.99 90.24 -28.53
CA LYS A 237 56.29 90.59 -27.94
C LYS A 237 57.46 89.96 -28.70
N ASP A 238 57.35 88.70 -29.09
CA ASP A 238 58.37 88.00 -29.87
C ASP A 238 58.57 88.62 -31.25
N LYS A 239 57.49 89.11 -31.87
CA LYS A 239 57.55 89.86 -33.13
C LYS A 239 58.27 91.19 -32.96
N SER A 240 58.01 91.92 -31.88
CA SER A 240 58.75 93.15 -31.54
C SER A 240 60.22 92.89 -31.22
N ILE A 241 60.54 91.79 -30.51
CA ILE A 241 61.92 91.37 -30.25
C ILE A 241 62.63 91.02 -31.56
N SER A 242 61.97 90.27 -32.45
CA SER A 242 62.53 89.90 -33.76
C SER A 242 62.86 91.14 -34.60
N GLN A 243 62.01 92.17 -34.56
CA GLN A 243 62.26 93.44 -35.23
C GLN A 243 63.46 94.19 -34.63
N LEU A 244 63.60 94.21 -33.31
CA LEU A 244 64.78 94.79 -32.64
C LEU A 244 66.08 94.01 -32.93
N VAL A 245 65.99 92.69 -33.06
CA VAL A 245 67.13 91.84 -33.46
C VAL A 245 67.56 92.15 -34.89
N GLU A 246 66.61 92.35 -35.80
CA GLU A 246 66.88 92.76 -37.18
C GLU A 246 67.53 94.15 -37.25
N GLU A 247 67.02 95.13 -36.48
CA GLU A 247 67.64 96.46 -36.36
C GLU A 247 69.07 96.38 -35.77
N LYS A 248 69.28 95.52 -34.77
CA LYS A 248 70.60 95.27 -34.19
C LYS A 248 71.56 94.63 -35.22
N SER A 249 71.07 93.70 -36.03
CA SER A 249 71.83 93.08 -37.13
C SER A 249 72.29 94.13 -38.14
N GLN A 250 71.38 95.00 -38.58
CA GLN A 250 71.69 96.09 -39.50
C GLN A 250 72.73 97.07 -38.91
N LEU A 251 72.62 97.40 -37.62
CA LEU A 251 73.61 98.21 -36.90
C LEU A 251 74.98 97.52 -36.81
N LEU A 252 75.02 96.21 -36.55
CA LEU A 252 76.26 95.43 -36.53
C LEU A 252 76.94 95.40 -37.91
N GLU A 253 76.17 95.29 -38.99
CA GLU A 253 76.71 95.39 -40.34
C GLU A 253 77.28 96.80 -40.62
N MET A 254 76.64 97.84 -40.08
CA MET A 254 77.13 99.21 -40.15
C MET A 254 78.43 99.42 -39.34
N ILE A 255 78.55 98.79 -38.17
CA ILE A 255 79.76 98.76 -37.36
C ILE A 255 80.88 97.99 -38.08
N SER A 256 80.59 96.86 -38.71
CA SER A 256 81.55 96.10 -39.54
C SER A 256 82.10 96.96 -40.68
N LYS A 257 81.23 97.71 -41.38
CA LYS A 257 81.63 98.65 -42.44
C LYS A 257 82.48 99.82 -41.92
N LEU A 258 82.33 100.20 -40.65
CA LEU A 258 83.16 101.21 -39.98
C LEU A 258 84.51 100.63 -39.50
N GLN A 259 84.53 99.35 -39.10
CA GLN A 259 85.75 98.62 -38.76
C GLN A 259 86.63 98.37 -40.01
N ASP A 260 86.02 98.11 -41.17
CA ASP A 260 86.73 98.01 -42.46
C ASP A 260 87.42 99.32 -42.88
N LYS A 261 86.95 100.47 -42.37
CA LYS A 261 87.56 101.79 -42.62
C LYS A 261 88.70 102.13 -41.66
N ASN A 262 88.87 101.37 -40.57
CA ASN A 262 89.82 101.66 -39.50
C ASN A 262 90.87 100.55 -39.29
N SER A 263 90.96 99.59 -40.20
CA SER A 263 91.93 98.47 -40.16
C SER A 263 92.67 98.27 -41.48
N THR A 264 93.22 99.35 -42.04
CA THR A 264 94.40 99.33 -42.93
C THR A 264 95.71 99.60 -42.19
N GLU A 265 95.66 99.67 -40.86
CA GLU A 265 96.85 99.66 -40.00
C GLU A 265 96.59 98.62 -38.90
N ILE A 266 97.55 97.72 -38.68
CA ILE A 266 97.55 96.58 -37.75
C ILE A 266 97.09 95.26 -38.38
N GLU A 267 98.01 94.67 -39.14
CA GLU A 267 98.18 93.22 -39.26
C GLU A 267 98.35 92.55 -37.89
N LYS A 268 98.03 91.24 -37.88
CA LYS A 268 98.39 90.18 -36.92
C LYS A 268 97.42 89.91 -35.76
N GLN A 269 96.68 88.82 -35.99
CA GLN A 269 96.36 87.67 -35.12
C GLN A 269 94.84 87.40 -35.14
N GLN A 270 94.38 86.39 -35.91
CA GLN A 270 94.11 85.01 -35.42
C GLN A 270 93.19 85.03 -34.18
N SER A 271 92.04 84.35 -34.06
CA SER A 271 91.45 83.19 -34.72
C SER A 271 89.99 83.02 -34.24
N ARG A 272 89.12 82.48 -35.12
CA ARG A 272 87.88 81.65 -34.98
C ARG A 272 87.39 81.26 -33.56
N VAL A 273 86.12 80.96 -33.24
CA VAL A 273 84.78 80.85 -33.87
C VAL A 273 83.78 80.56 -32.72
N GLU A 274 82.50 80.76 -33.03
CA GLU A 274 81.21 80.55 -32.37
C GLU A 274 80.85 79.17 -31.74
N GLN A 275 79.64 79.16 -31.14
CA GLN A 275 78.61 78.10 -30.91
C GLN A 275 78.47 77.63 -29.45
N ILE A 276 77.36 77.83 -28.70
CA ILE A 276 75.90 77.62 -28.89
C ILE A 276 75.49 76.14 -29.04
N GLN A 277 74.96 75.61 -27.92
CA GLN A 277 73.73 74.79 -27.72
C GLN A 277 73.48 73.50 -28.54
N GLU A 278 72.99 72.46 -27.84
CA GLU A 278 71.55 72.07 -27.79
C GLU A 278 71.22 70.55 -27.82
N THR A 279 70.42 70.15 -26.80
CA THR A 279 69.20 69.28 -26.80
C THR A 279 69.13 67.76 -27.06
N GLN A 280 68.22 67.19 -26.22
CA GLN A 280 67.15 66.17 -26.45
C GLN A 280 67.54 64.67 -26.39
N LEU A 281 66.98 63.88 -25.45
CA LEU A 281 65.62 63.30 -25.28
C LEU A 281 65.30 62.14 -26.25
N SER A 282 64.98 60.97 -25.68
CA SER A 282 64.28 59.86 -26.36
C SER A 282 63.49 59.00 -25.36
N TYR A 283 62.19 58.88 -25.64
CA TYR A 283 61.13 57.93 -25.23
C TYR A 283 61.46 56.47 -25.67
N ASP A 284 60.76 55.36 -25.38
CA ASP A 284 59.66 54.89 -24.49
C ASP A 284 59.65 53.33 -24.55
N GLU A 285 58.98 52.68 -23.61
CA GLU A 285 58.85 51.21 -23.43
C GLU A 285 57.48 50.66 -23.93
N PRO A 286 57.35 49.38 -24.38
CA PRO A 286 56.22 48.94 -25.22
C PRO A 286 54.96 48.42 -24.48
N LEU A 287 53.81 48.62 -25.16
CA LEU A 287 52.42 48.34 -24.78
C LEU A 287 52.01 46.86 -24.63
N GLU A 288 52.88 45.89 -24.88
CA GLU A 288 52.53 44.45 -24.88
C GLU A 288 52.38 43.84 -23.48
N SER A 289 52.96 44.43 -22.43
CA SER A 289 52.79 43.92 -21.05
C SER A 289 51.42 44.26 -20.42
N ARG A 290 50.70 45.25 -20.97
CA ARG A 290 49.38 45.68 -20.46
C ARG A 290 48.20 44.89 -21.04
N LEU A 291 48.35 44.18 -22.16
CA LEU A 291 47.27 43.38 -22.74
C LEU A 291 47.13 41.99 -22.08
N GLU A 292 48.24 41.36 -21.69
CA GLU A 292 48.22 40.06 -21.00
C GLU A 292 47.65 40.16 -19.57
N SER A 293 47.87 41.30 -18.90
CA SER A 293 47.37 41.55 -17.54
C SER A 293 45.87 41.86 -17.48
N ILE A 294 45.24 42.30 -18.58
CA ILE A 294 43.79 42.57 -18.64
C ILE A 294 42.99 41.29 -18.90
N LYS A 295 43.51 40.35 -19.71
CA LYS A 295 42.89 39.03 -19.92
C LYS A 295 42.87 38.17 -18.65
N GLN A 296 43.88 38.33 -17.78
CA GLN A 296 43.96 37.64 -16.50
C GLN A 296 42.84 38.07 -15.53
N SER A 297 42.40 39.35 -15.57
CA SER A 297 41.44 39.90 -14.58
C SER A 297 39.95 39.62 -14.85
N GLU A 298 39.56 39.26 -16.09
CA GLU A 298 38.15 39.00 -16.44
C GLU A 298 37.73 37.51 -16.35
N LEU A 299 38.69 36.58 -16.32
CA LEU A 299 38.45 35.13 -16.24
C LEU A 299 38.47 34.58 -14.80
N GLU A 300 39.01 35.34 -13.84
CA GLU A 300 39.12 34.97 -12.41
C GLU A 300 37.78 35.05 -11.62
N ALA A 301 36.65 35.36 -12.28
CA ALA A 301 35.38 35.65 -11.60
C ALA A 301 34.26 34.59 -11.75
N ILE A 302 34.49 33.46 -12.44
CA ILE A 302 33.44 32.44 -12.63
C ILE A 302 33.49 31.39 -11.52
N SER A 303 32.65 31.57 -10.50
CA SER A 303 32.42 30.56 -9.45
C SER A 303 31.48 29.46 -9.96
N TYR A 304 31.85 28.21 -9.75
CA TYR A 304 31.03 27.04 -9.98
C TYR A 304 30.43 26.53 -8.67
N ALA A 305 29.32 25.81 -8.77
CA ALA A 305 28.67 25.14 -7.66
C ALA A 305 28.66 23.63 -7.89
N GLY A 306 29.10 22.88 -6.89
CA GLY A 306 28.99 21.43 -6.81
C GLY A 306 27.99 21.01 -5.74
N LEU A 307 27.23 19.96 -6.00
CA LEU A 307 26.25 19.41 -5.08
C LEU A 307 26.36 17.88 -5.04
N ILE A 308 26.44 17.35 -3.82
CA ILE A 308 26.25 15.93 -3.55
C ILE A 308 24.79 15.70 -3.14
N TYR A 309 24.17 14.68 -3.68
CA TYR A 309 22.90 14.17 -3.17
C TYR A 309 22.89 12.64 -3.17
N TYR A 310 21.98 12.08 -2.39
CA TYR A 310 21.94 10.66 -2.14
C TYR A 310 20.56 10.07 -2.43
N GLU A 311 20.55 8.88 -3.03
CA GLU A 311 19.35 8.09 -3.26
C GLU A 311 19.51 6.71 -2.63
N GLU A 312 18.52 6.28 -1.86
CA GLU A 312 18.53 4.96 -1.25
C GLU A 312 18.03 3.89 -2.24
N ARG A 313 18.81 2.81 -2.41
CA ARG A 313 18.42 1.62 -3.16
C ARG A 313 18.71 0.36 -2.32
N GLY A 314 17.84 0.12 -1.33
CA GLY A 314 17.98 -1.03 -0.42
C GLY A 314 19.24 -0.94 0.45
N ILE A 315 20.16 -1.89 0.30
CA ILE A 315 21.47 -1.91 0.99
C ILE A 315 22.52 -0.97 0.36
N GLU A 316 22.25 -0.48 -0.85
CA GLU A 316 23.14 0.39 -1.59
C GLU A 316 22.71 1.85 -1.43
N ASN A 317 23.67 2.69 -1.06
CA ASN A 317 23.49 4.13 -1.11
C ASN A 317 24.10 4.63 -2.43
N LEU A 318 23.26 5.20 -3.28
CA LEU A 318 23.69 5.81 -4.52
C LEU A 318 24.00 7.28 -4.27
N VAL A 319 25.28 7.65 -4.41
CA VAL A 319 25.75 9.02 -4.24
C VAL A 319 25.97 9.63 -5.61
N THR A 320 25.42 10.83 -5.82
CA THR A 320 25.63 11.57 -7.06
C THR A 320 26.28 12.91 -6.75
N PHE A 321 27.39 13.21 -7.40
CA PHE A 321 27.96 14.54 -7.45
C PHE A 321 27.61 15.20 -8.78
N THR A 322 27.12 16.44 -8.76
CA THR A 322 26.78 17.21 -9.96
C THR A 322 27.27 18.64 -9.82
N ALA A 323 27.63 19.27 -10.93
CA ALA A 323 28.18 20.62 -10.95
C ALA A 323 27.53 21.50 -12.01
N ALA A 324 27.44 22.80 -11.71
CA ALA A 324 26.88 23.83 -12.59
C ALA A 324 27.57 25.18 -12.38
N ARG A 325 27.50 26.07 -13.37
CA ARG A 325 27.98 27.46 -13.26
C ARG A 325 27.17 28.33 -12.29
N SER A 326 25.90 28.01 -12.01
CA SER A 326 25.05 28.78 -11.09
C SER A 326 24.32 27.88 -10.10
N LEU A 327 24.39 28.23 -8.81
CA LEU A 327 23.77 27.47 -7.73
C LEU A 327 22.25 27.61 -7.70
N ILE A 328 21.65 28.70 -8.17
CA ILE A 328 20.20 28.91 -7.96
C ILE A 328 19.40 27.78 -8.62
N ASN A 329 19.85 27.29 -9.77
CA ASN A 329 19.13 26.28 -10.53
C ASN A 329 19.43 24.84 -10.10
N LEU A 330 20.61 24.56 -9.50
CA LEU A 330 21.06 23.18 -9.29
C LEU A 330 20.30 22.45 -8.17
N PRO A 331 20.13 22.99 -6.95
CA PRO A 331 19.31 22.37 -5.90
C PRO A 331 17.83 22.32 -6.28
N GLU A 332 17.29 23.34 -6.94
CA GLU A 332 15.90 23.34 -7.42
C GLU A 332 15.67 22.26 -8.48
N PHE A 333 16.61 22.12 -9.41
CA PHE A 333 16.59 21.07 -10.43
C PHE A 333 16.58 19.67 -9.78
N VAL A 334 17.48 19.42 -8.82
CA VAL A 334 17.54 18.13 -8.11
C VAL A 334 16.25 17.88 -7.34
N LYS A 335 15.75 18.85 -6.57
CA LYS A 335 14.46 18.71 -5.84
C LYS A 335 13.29 18.41 -6.78
N ARG A 336 13.24 19.04 -7.96
CA ARG A 336 12.17 18.83 -8.94
C ARG A 336 12.24 17.46 -9.63
N ARG A 337 13.45 16.99 -9.97
CA ARG A 337 13.65 15.73 -10.71
C ARG A 337 13.78 14.51 -9.80
N ARG A 338 14.37 14.68 -8.61
CA ARG A 338 14.67 13.65 -7.59
C ARG A 338 14.14 14.11 -6.22
N PRO A 339 12.81 14.19 -6.04
CA PRO A 339 12.20 14.78 -4.84
C PRO A 339 12.49 14.01 -3.53
N TYR A 340 12.90 12.75 -3.64
CA TYR A 340 13.23 11.88 -2.50
C TYR A 340 14.74 11.78 -2.23
N ALA A 341 15.57 12.51 -2.99
CA ALA A 341 17.00 12.52 -2.76
C ALA A 341 17.32 13.31 -1.48
N GLU A 342 18.17 12.75 -0.63
CA GLU A 342 18.75 13.45 0.50
C GLU A 342 19.82 14.41 -0.03
N MET A 343 19.68 15.71 0.25
CA MET A 343 20.65 16.72 -0.16
C MET A 343 21.87 16.67 0.77
N GLY A 344 23.04 16.50 0.18
CA GLY A 344 24.31 16.44 0.88
C GLY A 344 25.06 17.77 0.88
N GLN A 345 26.40 17.66 0.87
CA GLN A 345 27.28 18.82 0.85
C GLN A 345 27.12 19.62 -0.44
N CYS A 346 27.13 20.93 -0.30
CA CYS A 346 27.21 21.87 -1.40
C CYS A 346 28.52 22.66 -1.28
N VAL A 347 29.26 22.78 -2.40
CA VAL A 347 30.57 23.42 -2.45
C VAL A 347 30.63 24.43 -3.58
N TYR A 348 31.40 25.49 -3.38
CA TYR A 348 31.74 26.45 -4.42
C TYR A 348 33.22 26.34 -4.74
N PHE A 349 33.56 26.38 -6.02
CA PHE A 349 34.95 26.27 -6.47
C PHE A 349 35.16 27.01 -7.78
N HIS A 350 36.42 27.28 -8.08
CA HIS A 350 36.86 27.83 -9.36
C HIS A 350 37.65 26.75 -10.09
N ILE A 351 37.29 26.47 -11.34
CA ILE A 351 38.07 25.56 -12.19
C ILE A 351 39.32 26.32 -12.66
N ARG A 352 40.48 25.69 -12.60
CA ARG A 352 41.72 26.30 -13.09
C ARG A 352 41.60 26.62 -14.58
N TYR A 353 42.17 27.75 -15.00
CA TYR A 353 42.10 28.19 -16.39
C TYR A 353 42.71 27.19 -17.38
N ASP A 354 43.78 26.49 -16.97
CA ASP A 354 44.50 25.48 -17.75
C ASP A 354 43.84 24.09 -17.76
N TYR A 355 42.69 23.92 -17.10
CA TYR A 355 41.99 22.63 -16.99
C TYR A 355 40.65 22.63 -17.74
N GLU A 356 40.40 21.54 -18.46
CA GLU A 356 39.15 21.32 -19.21
C GLU A 356 38.12 20.51 -18.43
N TYR A 357 38.48 19.96 -17.27
CA TYR A 357 37.60 19.14 -16.43
C TYR A 357 38.01 19.23 -14.97
N ILE A 358 37.08 18.84 -14.10
CA ILE A 358 37.35 18.48 -12.71
C ILE A 358 37.30 16.97 -12.56
N GLU A 359 38.16 16.40 -11.72
CA GLU A 359 38.22 14.97 -11.46
C GLU A 359 38.02 14.67 -9.97
N LEU A 360 37.21 13.66 -9.66
CA LEU A 360 37.01 13.16 -8.31
C LEU A 360 38.06 12.08 -8.01
N ILE A 361 38.97 12.38 -7.09
CA ILE A 361 40.08 11.52 -6.71
C ILE A 361 39.70 10.69 -5.48
N PHE A 362 39.58 9.37 -5.69
CA PHE A 362 39.20 8.42 -4.64
C PHE A 362 40.41 7.83 -3.91
N ASP A 363 41.62 7.92 -4.46
CA ASP A 363 42.83 7.29 -3.90
C ASP A 363 43.56 8.17 -2.86
N ALA A 364 42.94 9.29 -2.47
CA ALA A 364 43.51 10.19 -1.47
C ALA A 364 43.53 9.53 -0.07
N PRO A 365 44.57 9.80 0.76
CA PRO A 365 44.60 9.36 2.15
C PRO A 365 43.36 9.82 2.93
N GLN A 366 42.82 8.94 3.76
CA GLN A 366 41.64 9.21 4.58
C GLN A 366 42.05 9.40 6.05
N ASP A 367 41.48 10.41 6.70
CA ASP A 367 41.73 10.70 8.12
C ASP A 367 40.97 9.71 9.04
N GLU A 368 39.81 9.25 8.61
CA GLU A 368 38.96 8.31 9.35
C GLU A 368 38.99 6.91 8.74
N PRO A 369 38.89 5.85 9.58
CA PRO A 369 38.78 4.49 9.08
C PRO A 369 37.44 4.29 8.37
N PHE A 370 37.48 3.69 7.18
CA PHE A 370 36.29 3.29 6.42
C PHE A 370 36.19 1.77 6.28
N THR A 371 36.80 1.02 7.21
CA THR A 371 36.85 -0.44 7.19
C THR A 371 35.45 -1.04 7.04
N GLY A 372 35.31 -1.99 6.11
CA GLY A 372 34.04 -2.64 5.80
C GLY A 372 33.12 -1.84 4.88
N TRP A 373 33.43 -0.59 4.54
CA TRP A 373 32.73 0.14 3.49
C TRP A 373 33.44 -0.01 2.15
N THR A 374 32.67 -0.05 1.08
CA THR A 374 33.21 0.03 -0.27
C THR A 374 32.57 1.18 -1.03
N ILE A 375 33.43 1.97 -1.65
CA ILE A 375 33.09 3.15 -2.43
C ILE A 375 33.51 2.88 -3.87
N LYS A 376 32.56 2.86 -4.80
CA LYS A 376 32.80 2.48 -6.20
C LYS A 376 32.29 3.57 -7.15
N PRO A 377 33.16 4.36 -7.78
CA PRO A 377 32.75 5.25 -8.86
C PRO A 377 32.31 4.43 -10.09
N HIS A 378 31.28 4.89 -10.78
CA HIS A 378 30.72 4.24 -11.97
C HIS A 378 31.48 4.60 -13.24
N MET A 379 32.27 5.68 -13.20
CA MET A 379 33.13 6.13 -14.30
C MET A 379 34.57 6.20 -13.81
N LYS A 380 35.51 5.76 -14.65
CA LYS A 380 36.95 5.83 -14.42
C LYS A 380 37.64 6.32 -15.69
N PRO A 381 38.33 7.46 -15.68
CA PRO A 381 38.42 8.45 -14.60
C PRO A 381 37.07 9.13 -14.28
N CYS A 382 36.88 9.59 -13.05
CA CYS A 382 35.62 10.16 -12.57
C CYS A 382 35.59 11.68 -12.82
N ARG A 383 35.27 12.10 -14.05
CA ARG A 383 35.45 13.47 -14.53
C ARG A 383 34.15 14.17 -14.91
N LEU A 384 34.08 15.48 -14.66
CA LEU A 384 33.08 16.39 -15.23
C LEU A 384 33.80 17.46 -16.06
N TYR A 385 33.45 17.58 -17.35
CA TYR A 385 34.08 18.55 -18.25
C TYR A 385 33.51 19.95 -18.05
N ARG A 386 34.38 20.96 -18.08
CA ARG A 386 34.05 22.37 -17.94
C ARG A 386 33.00 22.81 -18.95
N GLN A 387 33.12 22.35 -20.20
CA GLN A 387 32.15 22.62 -21.25
C GLN A 387 30.73 22.15 -20.87
N ASP A 388 30.59 20.95 -20.31
CA ASP A 388 29.29 20.41 -19.91
C ASP A 388 28.72 21.16 -18.69
N ILE A 389 29.60 21.61 -17.78
CA ILE A 389 29.22 22.39 -16.60
C ILE A 389 28.75 23.80 -17.00
N ASP A 390 29.42 24.42 -17.99
CA ASP A 390 29.11 25.74 -18.51
C ASP A 390 27.81 25.76 -19.34
N ASN A 391 27.52 24.70 -20.08
CA ASN A 391 26.35 24.59 -20.97
C ASN A 391 25.04 24.24 -20.23
N PHE A 392 25.10 23.84 -18.95
CA PHE A 392 23.90 23.60 -18.17
C PHE A 392 23.08 24.90 -18.02
N ASP A 393 21.79 24.84 -18.35
CA ASP A 393 20.83 25.96 -18.50
C ASP A 393 20.68 26.53 -19.92
N GLU A 394 21.36 25.94 -20.93
CA GLU A 394 21.09 26.21 -22.35
C GLU A 394 19.98 25.28 -22.89
N PHE A 395 19.22 25.76 -23.91
CA PHE A 395 18.03 25.10 -24.47
C PHE A 395 18.28 23.64 -24.93
N GLU A 396 19.53 23.28 -25.22
CA GLU A 396 19.95 21.96 -25.71
C GLU A 396 20.50 21.02 -24.59
N TYR A 397 20.80 21.53 -23.39
CA TYR A 397 21.42 20.77 -22.29
C TYR A 397 20.58 20.81 -21.02
N PRO A 398 19.48 20.02 -20.93
CA PRO A 398 18.52 20.11 -19.84
C PRO A 398 18.97 19.42 -18.54
N LEU A 399 20.11 18.74 -18.50
CA LEU A 399 20.60 17.98 -17.36
C LEU A 399 22.03 18.42 -17.00
N PRO A 400 22.33 18.67 -15.71
CA PRO A 400 23.69 19.00 -15.32
C PRO A 400 24.57 17.75 -15.39
N PRO A 401 25.87 17.90 -15.70
CA PRO A 401 26.81 16.78 -15.71
C PRO A 401 26.93 16.19 -14.30
N SER A 402 27.07 14.87 -14.20
CA SER A 402 27.10 14.17 -12.90
C SER A 402 27.98 12.93 -12.88
N CYS A 403 28.54 12.66 -11.71
CA CYS A 403 29.34 11.49 -11.39
C CYS A 403 28.60 10.62 -10.38
N LEU A 404 28.43 9.35 -10.71
CA LEU A 404 27.68 8.39 -9.90
C LEU A 404 28.63 7.46 -9.12
N ILE A 405 28.33 7.25 -7.84
CA ILE A 405 29.19 6.53 -6.89
C ILE A 405 28.30 5.60 -6.05
N SER A 406 28.60 4.31 -6.07
CA SER A 406 27.96 3.34 -5.18
C SER A 406 28.69 3.27 -3.85
N VAL A 407 27.94 3.28 -2.75
CA VAL A 407 28.47 3.09 -1.39
C VAL A 407 27.72 1.96 -0.72
N TYR A 408 28.45 0.90 -0.33
CA TYR A 408 27.91 -0.26 0.35
C TYR A 408 28.70 -0.60 1.61
N ALA A 409 27.98 -1.04 2.63
CA ALA A 409 28.54 -1.58 3.85
C ALA A 409 28.60 -3.11 3.80
N SER A 410 29.72 -3.67 4.22
CA SER A 410 29.89 -5.09 4.47
C SER A 410 29.15 -5.49 5.74
N THR A 411 28.62 -6.70 5.77
CA THR A 411 27.94 -7.29 6.93
C THR A 411 28.91 -7.83 8.00
N SER A 412 30.21 -7.50 7.91
CA SER A 412 31.21 -7.91 8.90
C SER A 412 31.01 -7.18 10.24
N PRO A 413 31.25 -7.85 11.39
CA PRO A 413 31.28 -7.20 12.71
C PRO A 413 32.32 -6.07 12.82
N ASP A 414 33.37 -6.12 11.99
CA ASP A 414 34.45 -5.13 11.97
C ASP A 414 34.14 -3.90 11.11
N THR A 415 32.97 -3.84 10.47
CA THR A 415 32.56 -2.68 9.68
C THR A 415 32.31 -1.49 10.60
N VAL A 416 32.95 -0.35 10.32
CA VAL A 416 32.74 0.86 11.12
C VAL A 416 31.29 1.35 11.01
N PRO A 417 30.67 1.82 12.12
CA PRO A 417 29.24 2.17 12.14
C PRO A 417 28.90 3.38 11.28
N THR A 418 29.87 4.26 11.05
CA THR A 418 29.73 5.46 10.24
C THR A 418 30.87 5.55 9.25
N LEU A 419 30.53 5.86 8.00
CA LEU A 419 31.45 6.22 6.95
C LEU A 419 31.58 7.74 6.90
N HIS A 420 32.81 8.23 7.01
CA HIS A 420 33.20 9.58 6.66
C HIS A 420 34.32 9.48 5.62
N TYR A 421 33.98 9.61 4.33
CA TYR A 421 34.93 9.43 3.23
C TYR A 421 35.13 10.73 2.46
N SER A 422 36.37 11.19 2.38
CA SER A 422 36.76 12.44 1.73
C SER A 422 37.28 12.19 0.31
N ILE A 423 36.68 12.87 -0.67
CA ILE A 423 37.04 12.81 -2.09
C ILE A 423 37.62 14.17 -2.48
N GLN A 424 38.86 14.19 -2.95
CA GLN A 424 39.51 15.43 -3.39
C GLN A 424 39.07 15.77 -4.82
N LEU A 425 38.86 17.05 -5.08
CA LEU A 425 38.64 17.57 -6.43
C LEU A 425 39.97 18.02 -7.04
N GLU A 426 40.35 17.41 -8.15
CA GLU A 426 41.46 17.87 -8.99
C GLU A 426 40.95 18.80 -10.10
N GLY A 427 41.78 19.76 -10.52
CA GLY A 427 41.43 20.76 -11.55
C GLY A 427 40.79 22.04 -11.01
N VAL A 428 40.69 22.20 -9.69
CA VAL A 428 40.20 23.42 -9.02
C VAL A 428 41.35 24.31 -8.52
N VAL A 429 41.10 25.62 -8.43
CA VAL A 429 42.10 26.63 -8.00
C VAL A 429 42.44 26.45 -6.52
N ASP A 430 41.40 26.44 -5.68
CA ASP A 430 41.52 26.18 -4.24
C ASP A 430 41.18 24.70 -3.99
N PRO A 431 41.96 23.97 -3.18
CA PRO A 431 41.66 22.58 -2.84
C PRO A 431 40.27 22.44 -2.21
N VAL A 432 39.43 21.59 -2.80
CA VAL A 432 38.09 21.28 -2.27
C VAL A 432 37.96 19.78 -2.07
N ALA A 433 37.46 19.39 -0.90
CA ALA A 433 37.13 18.02 -0.56
C ALA A 433 35.62 17.83 -0.39
N LEU A 434 35.12 16.74 -0.97
CA LEU A 434 33.74 16.29 -0.91
C LEU A 434 33.62 15.16 0.11
N CYS A 435 32.77 15.30 1.12
CA CYS A 435 32.58 14.29 2.16
C CYS A 435 31.33 13.45 1.91
N ILE A 436 31.52 12.13 1.75
CA ILE A 436 30.45 11.14 1.78
C ILE A 436 30.25 10.71 3.23
N ASN A 437 29.05 10.97 3.76
CA ASN A 437 28.64 10.58 5.10
C ASN A 437 27.55 9.52 5.05
N ARG A 438 27.79 8.34 5.62
CA ARG A 438 26.78 7.26 5.74
C ARG A 438 26.85 6.54 7.07
N ALA A 439 25.74 5.99 7.53
CA ALA A 439 25.66 5.19 8.75
C ALA A 439 25.14 3.79 8.43
N LEU A 440 25.62 2.78 9.17
CA LEU A 440 25.04 1.45 9.14
C LEU A 440 23.59 1.54 9.59
N LYS A 441 22.68 1.05 8.76
CA LYS A 441 21.32 0.81 9.18
C LYS A 441 21.32 -0.40 10.12
N PRO A 442 20.59 -0.35 11.25
CA PRO A 442 20.49 -1.52 12.12
C PRO A 442 19.89 -2.69 11.31
N LEU A 443 20.71 -3.69 11.01
CA LEU A 443 20.22 -4.95 10.49
C LEU A 443 19.34 -5.58 11.59
N ALA A 444 18.06 -5.77 11.30
CA ALA A 444 17.21 -6.67 12.05
C ALA A 444 17.69 -8.11 11.81
N PHE A 445 18.79 -8.51 12.45
CA PHE A 445 19.29 -9.88 12.37
C PHE A 445 18.30 -10.83 13.07
N SER A 446 17.62 -11.63 12.24
CA SER A 446 17.06 -12.92 12.62
C SER A 446 18.16 -13.77 13.25
N SER A 447 18.15 -13.90 14.58
CA SER A 447 18.98 -14.87 15.29
C SER A 447 18.12 -16.08 15.62
N THR A 448 18.28 -17.12 14.81
CA THR A 448 17.78 -18.46 15.10
C THR A 448 18.93 -19.26 15.74
N ILE A 449 18.71 -19.62 17.00
CA ILE A 449 19.33 -20.69 17.81
C ILE A 449 20.69 -20.39 18.47
N ALA A 450 20.62 -20.11 19.77
CA ALA A 450 21.36 -20.86 20.78
C ALA A 450 20.45 -21.08 22.00
N SER A 451 20.05 -22.33 22.20
CA SER A 451 19.25 -22.79 23.34
C SER A 451 20.14 -22.97 24.57
N SER A 452 19.82 -22.32 25.70
CA SER A 452 19.62 -22.96 27.02
C SER A 452 19.57 -21.95 28.18
N MET A 453 18.39 -21.86 28.80
CA MET A 453 18.10 -21.58 30.21
C MET A 453 18.93 -20.54 30.99
N ALA A 454 18.32 -19.38 31.28
CA ALA A 454 18.18 -18.87 32.65
C ALA A 454 17.05 -17.84 32.71
N SER A 455 16.19 -17.99 33.72
CA SER A 455 14.96 -17.26 33.99
C SER A 455 15.18 -15.76 34.25
N SER A 456 14.39 -14.90 33.61
CA SER A 456 13.58 -13.85 34.27
C SER A 456 13.03 -12.83 33.27
N SER A 457 11.71 -12.65 33.31
CA SER A 457 10.95 -11.42 33.09
C SER A 457 11.42 -10.41 32.02
N ALA A 458 10.68 -10.32 30.90
CA ALA A 458 9.95 -9.11 30.52
C ALA A 458 9.26 -9.28 29.15
N VAL A 459 8.05 -8.75 29.09
CA VAL A 459 7.15 -8.58 27.96
C VAL A 459 7.81 -7.80 26.81
N THR A 460 7.68 -8.27 25.56
CA THR A 460 7.40 -7.43 24.37
C THR A 460 6.81 -8.27 23.22
N GLY A 461 5.73 -7.77 22.62
CA GLY A 461 4.74 -8.54 21.86
C GLY A 461 5.12 -8.91 20.42
N THR A 462 4.83 -10.17 20.09
CA THR A 462 4.93 -10.78 18.75
C THR A 462 3.63 -10.66 17.94
N HIS A 463 2.79 -9.65 18.20
CA HIS A 463 1.42 -9.56 17.66
C HIS A 463 1.20 -8.57 16.49
N ASN A 464 2.20 -7.83 16.01
CA ASN A 464 1.92 -6.66 15.15
C ASN A 464 1.72 -6.97 13.64
N VAL A 465 2.56 -7.81 13.01
CA VAL A 465 2.56 -7.98 11.53
C VAL A 465 1.30 -8.68 10.99
N LYS A 466 0.81 -9.72 11.69
CA LYS A 466 -0.39 -10.45 11.26
C LYS A 466 -1.64 -9.57 11.26
N ASP A 467 -1.73 -8.63 12.20
CA ASP A 467 -2.86 -7.72 12.31
C ASP A 467 -2.77 -6.62 11.24
N VAL A 468 -1.59 -6.09 10.95
CA VAL A 468 -1.37 -5.15 9.84
C VAL A 468 -1.75 -5.78 8.50
N LYS A 469 -1.32 -7.02 8.21
CA LYS A 469 -1.72 -7.73 6.97
C LYS A 469 -3.24 -7.87 6.82
N LYS A 470 -3.95 -8.17 7.93
CA LYS A 470 -5.42 -8.28 7.92
C LYS A 470 -6.09 -6.95 7.62
N LYS A 471 -5.61 -5.86 8.25
CA LYS A 471 -6.13 -4.52 8.01
C LYS A 471 -5.87 -4.07 6.58
N LEU A 472 -4.67 -4.28 6.07
CA LEU A 472 -4.30 -3.96 4.69
C LEU A 472 -5.18 -4.72 3.68
N LYS A 473 -5.36 -6.03 3.88
CA LYS A 473 -6.26 -6.84 3.04
C LYS A 473 -7.69 -6.31 3.10
N LYS A 474 -8.16 -5.89 4.27
CA LYS A 474 -9.48 -5.27 4.44
C LYS A 474 -9.59 -3.94 3.67
N VAL A 475 -8.61 -3.05 3.75
CA VAL A 475 -8.61 -1.78 3.00
C VAL A 475 -8.66 -2.01 1.48
N LEU A 476 -7.88 -2.96 0.97
CA LEU A 476 -7.86 -3.30 -0.46
C LEU A 476 -9.19 -3.91 -0.93
N ILE A 477 -9.86 -4.71 -0.08
CA ILE A 477 -11.20 -5.23 -0.36
C ILE A 477 -12.24 -4.11 -0.32
N ASP A 478 -12.19 -3.23 0.69
CA ASP A 478 -13.13 -2.12 0.86
C ASP A 478 -13.07 -1.14 -0.33
N HIS A 479 -11.91 -1.03 -1.02
CA HIS A 479 -11.70 -0.20 -2.21
C HIS A 479 -11.60 -0.98 -3.53
N GLN A 480 -12.03 -2.26 -3.55
CA GLN A 480 -11.87 -3.14 -4.69
C GLN A 480 -12.55 -2.64 -5.97
N SER A 481 -13.69 -1.93 -5.87
CA SER A 481 -14.41 -1.37 -7.03
C SER A 481 -13.61 -0.26 -7.74
N SER A 482 -12.97 0.61 -6.97
CA SER A 482 -12.09 1.67 -7.50
C SER A 482 -10.83 1.07 -8.13
N LEU A 483 -10.22 0.10 -7.44
CA LEU A 483 -9.05 -0.62 -7.97
C LEU A 483 -9.39 -1.41 -9.24
N ARG A 484 -10.55 -2.06 -9.30
CA ARG A 484 -10.97 -2.81 -10.49
C ARG A 484 -11.20 -1.89 -11.69
N THR A 485 -11.77 -0.70 -11.49
CA THR A 485 -11.90 0.31 -12.55
C THR A 485 -10.52 0.73 -13.08
N LEU A 486 -9.56 1.04 -12.19
CA LEU A 486 -8.18 1.40 -12.56
C LEU A 486 -7.52 0.33 -13.44
N PHE A 487 -7.71 -0.94 -13.06
CA PHE A 487 -7.14 -2.09 -13.78
C PHE A 487 -7.85 -2.41 -15.08
N GLN A 488 -9.14 -2.07 -15.19
CA GLN A 488 -9.92 -2.26 -16.43
C GLN A 488 -9.58 -1.21 -17.49
N ASP A 489 -9.26 0.02 -17.07
CA ASP A 489 -8.94 1.11 -18.01
C ASP A 489 -7.61 0.88 -18.74
N ASN A 490 -6.65 0.17 -18.13
CA ASN A 490 -5.37 -0.13 -18.79
C ASN A 490 -4.61 -1.36 -18.21
N PRO A 491 -5.08 -2.60 -18.46
CA PRO A 491 -4.50 -3.80 -17.87
C PRO A 491 -3.06 -4.07 -18.32
N ALA A 492 -2.74 -3.87 -19.61
CA ALA A 492 -1.43 -4.18 -20.17
C ALA A 492 -0.31 -3.31 -19.56
N LYS A 493 -0.59 -2.03 -19.33
CA LYS A 493 0.40 -1.09 -18.79
C LYS A 493 0.59 -1.25 -17.29
N LEU A 494 -0.48 -1.58 -16.57
CA LEU A 494 -0.39 -1.95 -15.17
C LEU A 494 0.38 -3.25 -14.98
N ALA A 495 0.16 -4.22 -15.85
CA ALA A 495 0.95 -5.45 -15.87
C ALA A 495 2.43 -5.16 -16.10
N ASP A 496 2.77 -4.26 -17.02
CA ASP A 496 4.15 -3.87 -17.30
C ASP A 496 4.84 -3.23 -16.10
N GLU A 497 4.21 -2.26 -15.44
CA GLU A 497 4.75 -1.62 -14.23
C GLU A 497 4.85 -2.62 -13.06
N LEU A 498 3.86 -3.49 -12.87
CA LEU A 498 3.88 -4.49 -11.80
C LEU A 498 4.90 -5.61 -12.07
N PHE A 499 5.16 -5.93 -13.33
CA PHE A 499 6.16 -6.92 -13.73
C PHE A 499 7.57 -6.34 -13.56
N GLN A 500 7.80 -5.11 -14.01
CA GLN A 500 9.07 -4.39 -13.77
C GLN A 500 9.37 -4.19 -12.27
N ALA A 501 8.33 -4.16 -11.45
CA ALA A 501 8.42 -4.05 -10.00
C ALA A 501 8.52 -5.41 -9.27
N ASP A 502 8.66 -6.52 -10.00
CA ASP A 502 8.73 -7.89 -9.46
C ASP A 502 7.54 -8.29 -8.56
N ILE A 503 6.36 -7.68 -8.78
CA ILE A 503 5.13 -7.99 -8.03
C ILE A 503 4.36 -9.14 -8.68
N ILE A 504 4.37 -9.20 -10.00
CA ILE A 504 3.73 -10.26 -10.79
C ILE A 504 4.78 -11.04 -11.55
N THR A 505 4.53 -12.33 -11.76
CA THR A 505 5.42 -13.18 -12.54
C THR A 505 5.19 -13.01 -14.05
N TYR A 506 6.09 -13.53 -14.86
CA TYR A 506 5.96 -13.49 -16.32
C TYR A 506 4.69 -14.19 -16.83
N GLU A 507 4.26 -15.25 -16.16
CA GLU A 507 3.01 -15.96 -16.48
C GLU A 507 1.80 -15.06 -16.24
N VAL A 508 1.80 -14.27 -15.17
CA VAL A 508 0.73 -13.34 -14.82
C VAL A 508 0.78 -12.09 -15.71
N TYR A 509 1.97 -11.69 -16.17
CA TYR A 509 2.14 -10.62 -17.14
C TYR A 509 1.51 -10.97 -18.51
N GLN A 510 1.65 -12.23 -18.96
CA GLN A 510 1.11 -12.70 -20.25
C GLN A 510 -0.44 -12.74 -20.28
N ASP A 511 -1.09 -13.07 -19.16
CA ASP A 511 -2.55 -13.12 -19.03
C ASP A 511 -3.02 -12.21 -17.88
N ALA A 512 -2.71 -10.92 -18.02
CA ALA A 512 -2.90 -9.94 -16.97
C ALA A 512 -4.38 -9.59 -16.73
N THR A 513 -4.98 -10.24 -15.75
CA THR A 513 -6.29 -9.89 -15.20
C THR A 513 -6.17 -9.25 -13.83
N PHE A 514 -7.13 -8.41 -13.43
CA PHE A 514 -7.18 -7.83 -12.07
C PHE A 514 -6.99 -8.90 -10.99
N ASP A 515 -7.68 -10.03 -11.11
CA ASP A 515 -7.65 -11.09 -10.10
C ASP A 515 -6.28 -11.81 -10.07
N SER A 516 -5.63 -12.00 -11.22
CA SER A 516 -4.28 -12.58 -11.30
C SER A 516 -3.19 -11.67 -10.72
N MET A 517 -3.26 -10.36 -11.02
CA MET A 517 -2.29 -9.38 -10.53
C MET A 517 -2.44 -9.15 -9.02
N MET A 518 -3.68 -8.96 -8.55
CA MET A 518 -3.95 -8.85 -7.11
C MET A 518 -3.65 -10.16 -6.38
N GLY A 519 -3.92 -11.31 -7.00
CA GLY A 519 -3.57 -12.62 -6.46
C GLY A 519 -2.07 -12.78 -6.21
N SER A 520 -1.25 -12.32 -7.16
CA SER A 520 0.21 -12.30 -7.01
C SER A 520 0.65 -11.39 -5.86
N PHE A 521 0.13 -10.16 -5.82
CA PHE A 521 0.40 -9.22 -4.74
C PHE A 521 0.04 -9.81 -3.36
N TYR A 522 -1.15 -10.41 -3.21
CA TYR A 522 -1.58 -11.03 -1.96
C TYR A 522 -0.72 -12.24 -1.58
N SER A 523 -0.29 -13.03 -2.57
CA SER A 523 0.55 -14.20 -2.36
C SER A 523 1.92 -13.78 -1.82
N SER A 524 2.56 -12.78 -2.46
CA SER A 524 3.80 -12.17 -1.99
C SER A 524 3.62 -11.56 -0.60
N MET A 525 2.55 -10.78 -0.37
CA MET A 525 2.25 -10.20 0.94
C MET A 525 2.06 -11.27 2.03
N SER A 526 1.51 -12.45 1.71
CA SER A 526 1.24 -13.51 2.67
C SER A 526 2.51 -14.13 3.26
N VAL A 527 3.61 -14.15 2.50
CA VAL A 527 4.88 -14.79 2.90
C VAL A 527 5.84 -13.87 3.68
N LEU A 528 5.63 -12.54 3.66
CA LEU A 528 6.48 -11.55 4.34
C LEU A 528 6.34 -11.61 5.87
N ASN A 529 7.41 -11.71 6.63
CA ASN A 529 7.30 -11.95 8.08
C ASN A 529 7.61 -10.72 8.92
N THR A 530 8.14 -9.67 8.32
CA THR A 530 8.50 -8.43 9.01
C THR A 530 7.60 -7.27 8.58
N LYS A 531 7.52 -6.24 9.44
CA LYS A 531 6.81 -5.00 9.12
C LYS A 531 7.49 -4.25 7.97
N TYR A 532 8.82 -4.24 7.96
CA TYR A 532 9.63 -3.59 6.92
C TYR A 532 9.40 -4.21 5.54
N GLU A 533 9.50 -5.54 5.41
CA GLU A 533 9.21 -6.24 4.15
C GLU A 533 7.80 -5.93 3.65
N LEU A 534 6.82 -5.89 4.57
CA LEU A 534 5.44 -5.57 4.24
C LEU A 534 5.28 -4.13 3.75
N GLU A 535 5.92 -3.16 4.41
CA GLU A 535 5.95 -1.75 4.00
C GLU A 535 6.61 -1.56 2.64
N GLU A 536 7.76 -2.19 2.42
CA GLU A 536 8.51 -2.15 1.15
C GLU A 536 7.66 -2.73 0.01
N HIS A 537 7.12 -3.93 0.18
CA HIS A 537 6.26 -4.59 -0.81
C HIS A 537 5.02 -3.75 -1.16
N CYS A 538 4.40 -3.12 -0.16
CA CYS A 538 3.25 -2.24 -0.38
C CYS A 538 3.63 -0.92 -1.07
N SER A 539 4.77 -0.33 -0.71
CA SER A 539 5.28 0.89 -1.32
C SER A 539 5.58 0.69 -2.80
N ILE A 540 6.25 -0.42 -3.14
CA ILE A 540 6.53 -0.81 -4.53
C ILE A 540 5.23 -0.97 -5.32
N PHE A 541 4.23 -1.66 -4.75
CA PHE A 541 2.92 -1.83 -5.38
C PHE A 541 2.20 -0.50 -5.64
N LEU A 542 2.14 0.38 -4.63
CA LEU A 542 1.52 1.69 -4.78
C LEU A 542 2.25 2.57 -5.82
N LYS A 543 3.58 2.48 -5.89
CA LYS A 543 4.39 3.21 -6.86
C LYS A 543 4.12 2.77 -8.29
N ALA A 544 4.01 1.46 -8.52
CA ALA A 544 3.65 0.90 -9.83
C ALA A 544 2.26 1.40 -10.29
N LEU A 545 1.28 1.41 -9.37
CA LEU A 545 -0.06 1.95 -9.66
C LEU A 545 -0.04 3.44 -9.99
N PHE A 546 0.74 4.23 -9.24
CA PHE A 546 0.87 5.67 -9.46
C PHE A 546 1.55 5.99 -10.80
N ASN A 547 2.60 5.25 -11.16
CA ASN A 547 3.28 5.40 -12.44
C ASN A 547 2.33 5.12 -13.61
N ALA A 548 1.57 4.02 -13.54
CA ALA A 548 0.59 3.68 -14.56
C ALA A 548 -0.46 4.79 -14.75
N GLN A 549 -0.93 5.38 -13.65
CA GLN A 549 -1.90 6.49 -13.65
C GLN A 549 -1.31 7.80 -14.22
N LYS A 550 -0.13 8.21 -13.77
CA LYS A 550 0.53 9.45 -14.24
C LYS A 550 0.80 9.45 -15.74
N LEU A 551 1.11 8.26 -16.28
CA LEU A 551 1.39 8.07 -17.70
C LEU A 551 0.09 8.03 -18.54
N LEU A 552 -1.08 7.85 -17.93
CA LEU A 552 -2.39 8.08 -18.56
C LEU A 552 -2.73 9.58 -18.61
N GLU A 553 -2.49 10.31 -17.51
CA GLU A 553 -2.68 11.77 -17.47
C GLU A 553 -1.78 12.52 -18.48
N TYR A 554 -0.57 12.02 -18.71
CA TYR A 554 0.36 12.60 -19.68
C TYR A 554 -0.10 12.38 -21.14
N LYS A 555 -0.64 11.19 -21.47
CA LYS A 555 -1.17 10.89 -22.82
C LYS A 555 -2.43 11.70 -23.15
N SER A 556 -3.33 11.83 -22.16
CA SER A 556 -4.54 12.65 -22.29
C SER A 556 -4.21 14.14 -22.50
N LYS A 557 -3.16 14.66 -21.84
CA LYS A 557 -2.66 16.04 -22.06
C LYS A 557 -1.97 16.26 -23.41
N LEU A 558 -1.42 15.21 -24.03
CA LEU A 558 -0.81 15.29 -25.36
C LEU A 558 -1.79 15.02 -26.51
N GLY A 559 -3.05 14.68 -26.23
CA GLY A 559 -4.06 14.41 -27.25
C GLY A 559 -3.77 13.17 -28.10
N LEU A 560 -3.03 12.20 -27.55
CA LEU A 560 -2.63 10.95 -28.23
C LEU A 560 -3.59 9.77 -27.97
N ASP A 561 -4.81 10.04 -27.52
CA ASP A 561 -5.82 9.02 -27.27
C ASP A 561 -6.75 8.89 -28.50
N ASP A 562 -6.73 7.72 -29.14
CA ASP A 562 -7.60 7.36 -30.28
C ASP A 562 -9.09 7.18 -29.89
N ASP A 563 -9.46 7.45 -28.64
CA ASP A 563 -10.82 7.25 -28.13
C ASP A 563 -11.37 8.52 -27.47
N HIS A 564 -12.23 9.24 -28.18
CA HIS A 564 -12.77 10.57 -27.86
C HIS A 564 -13.77 10.61 -26.69
N ASN A 565 -13.75 9.67 -25.75
CA ASN A 565 -14.70 9.68 -24.62
C ASN A 565 -14.14 9.27 -23.25
N ALA A 566 -12.84 8.97 -23.11
CA ALA A 566 -12.26 8.66 -21.81
C ALA A 566 -11.81 9.94 -21.10
N THR A 567 -12.71 10.60 -20.37
CA THR A 567 -12.29 11.56 -19.34
C THR A 567 -11.60 10.75 -18.23
N PRO A 568 -10.33 11.01 -17.86
CA PRO A 568 -9.70 10.32 -16.74
C PRO A 568 -10.50 10.64 -15.48
N ARG A 569 -11.29 9.68 -14.98
CA ARG A 569 -11.91 9.80 -13.65
C ARG A 569 -10.76 9.79 -12.66
N MET A 570 -10.44 10.96 -12.10
CA MET A 570 -9.51 11.10 -10.97
C MET A 570 -9.95 10.12 -9.88
N ILE A 571 -9.23 9.01 -9.74
CA ILE A 571 -9.40 8.14 -8.59
C ILE A 571 -8.85 8.92 -7.40
N GLN A 572 -9.74 9.27 -6.48
CA GLN A 572 -9.41 10.00 -5.27
C GLN A 572 -8.23 9.32 -4.55
N HIS A 573 -7.23 10.12 -4.20
CA HIS A 573 -6.06 9.75 -3.40
C HIS A 573 -6.38 9.20 -2.00
N ASP A 574 -7.65 9.02 -1.67
CA ASP A 574 -8.16 8.69 -0.34
C ASP A 574 -7.80 7.25 0.07
N TRP A 575 -7.79 6.29 -0.86
CA TRP A 575 -7.41 4.91 -0.54
C TRP A 575 -5.89 4.72 -0.43
N ILE A 576 -5.09 5.49 -1.19
CA ILE A 576 -3.62 5.51 -1.06
C ILE A 576 -3.23 6.08 0.30
N LYS A 577 -3.90 7.16 0.74
CA LYS A 577 -3.77 7.68 2.10
C LYS A 577 -4.24 6.67 3.15
N ALA A 578 -5.32 5.94 2.91
CA ALA A 578 -5.80 4.90 3.83
C ALA A 578 -4.78 3.74 3.98
N VAL A 579 -4.17 3.29 2.88
CA VAL A 579 -3.09 2.29 2.89
C VAL A 579 -1.84 2.85 3.58
N GLY A 580 -1.45 4.09 3.29
CA GLY A 580 -0.33 4.76 3.96
C GLY A 580 -0.53 4.93 5.46
N ASN A 581 -1.74 5.30 5.90
CA ASN A 581 -2.11 5.44 7.30
C ASN A 581 -2.10 4.10 8.05
N GLU A 582 -2.58 3.02 7.45
CA GLU A 582 -2.54 1.68 8.07
C GLU A 582 -1.13 1.09 8.14
N LEU A 583 -0.26 1.48 7.22
CA LEU A 583 1.15 1.08 7.21
C LEU A 583 2.06 2.06 7.96
N ASN A 584 1.54 3.16 8.49
CA ASN A 584 2.32 4.22 9.12
C ASN A 584 3.40 4.84 8.19
N LEU A 585 3.15 4.83 6.87
CA LEU A 585 4.03 5.34 5.81
C LEU A 585 3.96 6.87 5.65
N ASN A 586 3.63 7.62 6.71
CA ASN A 586 3.59 9.07 6.65
C ASN A 586 5.02 9.64 6.62
N HIS A 587 5.55 9.85 5.42
CA HIS A 587 6.67 10.75 5.12
C HIS A 587 6.33 11.67 3.96
#